data_AF-A0A1M6I1B8-F1
#
_entry.id   AF-A0A1M6I1B8-F1
#
_cell.length_a   1.000
_cell.length_b   1.000
_cell.length_c   1.000
_cell.angle_alpha   90.00
_cell.angle_beta   90.00
_cell.angle_gamma   90.00
#
_symmetry.space_group_name_H-M   'P 1'
#
loop_
_entity.id
_entity.type
_entity.pdbx_description
1 polymer ?
#
loop_
_entity_poly.entity_id
_entity_poly.type
_entity_poly.pdbx_seq_one_letter_code
_entity_poly.pdbx_strand_id
1 'polypeptide(L)'
;MKNNEYKKLPSFITTDSVLQVYHIFFDYSLRTLESETLLGILEELTESMYEKSLALYNGVTDQELKDILIKNMAFFAVGLQTLEKPMPTDIPEQAKKLAAEEYQLVRGEQGFAQSAIFPYELDYSQYKPRGHYTRSEDLQRFFKTMMWYGQAPFPLYKQTEDAAGNDKAAGVRNVEQTLQALLITYSLFIENEGISDVTRWENIYDPTVFYVGNTDDLNIYH
;
A
#
# COMPACT_ATOMS: atom_id res chain seq x y z
N MET A 1 -1.67 -27.23 36.64
CA MET A 1 -2.81 -26.61 37.36
C MET A 1 -3.38 -27.50 38.46
N LYS A 2 -3.86 -28.73 38.19
CA LYS A 2 -4.50 -29.61 39.20
C LYS A 2 -3.69 -29.91 40.48
N ASN A 3 -2.36 -29.87 40.43
CA ASN A 3 -1.50 -30.20 41.58
C ASN A 3 -1.21 -29.01 42.53
N ASN A 4 -1.44 -27.76 42.08
CA ASN A 4 -1.26 -26.55 42.89
C ASN A 4 -2.50 -26.21 43.73
N GLU A 5 -3.70 -26.49 43.22
CA GLU A 5 -4.96 -26.33 43.97
C GLU A 5 -4.97 -27.21 45.23
N TYR A 6 -4.52 -28.46 45.12
CA TYR A 6 -4.44 -29.40 46.25
C TYR A 6 -3.47 -28.96 47.35
N LYS A 7 -2.47 -28.13 47.02
CA LYS A 7 -1.42 -27.71 47.95
C LYS A 7 -1.54 -26.26 48.44
N LYS A 8 -2.61 -25.53 48.06
CA LYS A 8 -2.78 -24.09 48.33
C LYS A 8 -1.53 -23.26 47.97
N LEU A 9 -0.76 -23.70 46.98
CA LEU A 9 0.38 -22.95 46.49
C LEU A 9 -0.14 -21.90 45.51
N PRO A 10 0.12 -20.60 45.72
CA PRO A 10 -0.29 -19.57 44.76
C PRO A 10 0.33 -19.90 43.40
N SER A 11 -0.52 -20.05 42.37
CA SER A 11 -0.01 -20.19 41.01
C SER A 11 0.57 -18.85 40.61
N PHE A 12 1.90 -18.83 40.46
CA PHE A 12 2.63 -17.65 40.05
C PHE A 12 2.33 -17.40 38.57
N ILE A 13 1.38 -16.50 38.29
CA ILE A 13 1.12 -15.99 36.94
C ILE A 13 2.09 -14.84 36.74
N THR A 14 3.09 -15.03 35.88
CA THR A 14 4.03 -13.96 35.55
C THR A 14 3.38 -12.96 34.61
N THR A 15 3.84 -11.70 34.66
CA THR A 15 3.49 -10.67 33.67
C THR A 15 3.75 -11.15 32.24
N ASP A 16 4.80 -11.96 32.04
CA ASP A 16 5.16 -12.55 30.74
C ASP A 16 4.08 -13.46 30.18
N SER A 17 3.35 -14.19 31.03
CA SER A 17 2.23 -15.04 30.58
C SER A 17 1.03 -14.19 30.12
N VAL A 18 0.79 -13.04 30.75
CA VAL A 18 -0.26 -12.09 30.34
C VAL A 18 0.15 -11.36 29.06
N LEU A 19 1.41 -10.93 28.96
CA LEU A 19 1.97 -10.28 27.78
C LEU A 19 2.00 -11.23 26.56
N GLN A 20 2.38 -12.48 26.76
CA GLN A 20 2.36 -13.50 25.71
C GLN A 20 0.93 -13.78 25.20
N VAL A 21 -0.05 -13.88 26.10
CA VAL A 21 -1.46 -14.06 25.71
C VAL A 21 -1.98 -12.81 24.99
N TYR A 22 -1.58 -11.62 25.45
CA TYR A 22 -1.90 -10.36 24.77
C TYR A 22 -1.33 -10.32 23.35
N HIS A 23 -0.05 -10.66 23.15
CA HIS A 23 0.55 -10.74 21.81
C HIS A 23 -0.16 -11.77 20.91
N ILE A 24 -0.47 -12.96 21.43
CA ILE A 24 -1.20 -13.98 20.65
C ILE A 24 -2.59 -13.49 20.25
N PHE A 25 -3.31 -12.84 21.18
CA PHE A 25 -4.64 -12.29 20.93
C PHE A 25 -4.60 -11.10 19.97
N PHE A 26 -3.63 -10.20 20.13
CA PHE A 26 -3.37 -9.07 19.25
C PHE A 26 -3.04 -9.54 17.83
N ASP A 27 -2.07 -10.43 17.68
CA ASP A 27 -1.71 -11.01 16.37
C ASP A 27 -2.90 -11.75 15.76
N TYR A 28 -3.70 -12.45 16.56
CA TYR A 28 -4.92 -13.11 16.06
C TYR A 28 -5.96 -12.11 15.58
N SER A 29 -6.26 -11.09 16.37
CA SER A 29 -7.25 -10.06 16.03
C SER A 29 -6.84 -9.28 14.79
N LEU A 30 -5.55 -8.90 14.69
CA LEU A 30 -5.00 -8.21 13.51
C LEU A 30 -5.12 -9.09 12.27
N ARG A 31 -4.71 -10.37 12.33
CA ARG A 31 -4.84 -11.29 11.21
C ARG A 31 -6.27 -11.44 10.72
N THR A 32 -7.20 -11.68 11.65
CA THR A 32 -8.62 -11.81 11.34
C THR A 32 -9.15 -10.54 10.68
N LEU A 33 -8.79 -9.37 11.21
CA LEU A 33 -9.17 -8.09 10.63
C LEU A 33 -8.61 -7.91 9.22
N GLU A 34 -7.31 -8.16 9.03
CA GLU A 34 -6.60 -8.05 7.74
C GLU A 34 -7.23 -8.97 6.68
N SER A 35 -7.45 -10.25 7.00
CA SER A 35 -7.95 -11.23 6.03
C SER A 35 -9.46 -11.20 5.82
N GLU A 36 -10.25 -11.03 6.88
CA GLU A 36 -11.72 -11.15 6.79
C GLU A 36 -12.41 -9.82 6.46
N THR A 37 -11.74 -8.68 6.64
CA THR A 37 -12.35 -7.36 6.44
C THR A 37 -11.50 -6.45 5.57
N LEU A 38 -10.25 -6.17 5.95
CA LEU A 38 -9.44 -5.14 5.27
C LEU A 38 -9.09 -5.53 3.83
N LEU A 39 -8.86 -6.81 3.56
CA LEU A 39 -8.60 -7.29 2.20
C LEU A 39 -9.74 -6.92 1.25
N GLY A 40 -11.00 -7.16 1.64
CA GLY A 40 -12.16 -6.81 0.81
C GLY A 40 -12.27 -5.30 0.57
N ILE A 41 -12.05 -4.48 1.60
CA ILE A 41 -12.06 -3.02 1.48
C ILE A 41 -10.92 -2.55 0.56
N LEU A 42 -9.75 -3.16 0.66
CA LEU A 42 -8.57 -2.86 -0.17
C LEU A 42 -8.80 -3.24 -1.64
N GLU A 43 -9.46 -4.36 -1.91
CA GLU A 43 -9.88 -4.74 -3.25
C GLU A 43 -10.83 -3.70 -3.85
N GLU A 44 -11.91 -3.38 -3.15
CA GLU A 44 -12.91 -2.43 -3.64
C GLU A 44 -12.35 -1.01 -3.81
N LEU A 45 -11.48 -0.56 -2.89
CA LEU A 45 -10.78 0.72 -3.02
C LEU A 45 -9.86 0.72 -4.26
N THR A 46 -9.08 -0.33 -4.45
CA THR A 46 -8.16 -0.44 -5.60
C THR A 46 -8.91 -0.43 -6.92
N GLU A 47 -10.01 -1.19 -7.02
CA GLU A 47 -10.87 -1.23 -8.20
C GLU A 47 -11.47 0.15 -8.49
N SER A 48 -12.05 0.82 -7.48
CA SER A 48 -12.65 2.14 -7.67
C SER A 48 -11.62 3.20 -8.09
N MET A 49 -10.42 3.17 -7.50
CA MET A 49 -9.35 4.12 -7.84
C MET A 49 -8.82 3.91 -9.27
N TYR A 50 -8.76 2.66 -9.75
CA TYR A 50 -8.45 2.37 -11.15
C TYR A 50 -9.54 2.92 -12.09
N GLU A 51 -10.82 2.63 -11.81
CA GLU A 51 -11.94 3.07 -12.64
C GLU A 51 -12.02 4.59 -12.75
N LYS A 52 -11.82 5.29 -11.61
CA LYS A 52 -11.77 6.75 -11.57
C LYS A 52 -10.58 7.31 -12.35
N SER A 53 -9.41 6.67 -12.25
CA SER A 53 -8.24 7.07 -13.04
C SER A 53 -8.50 6.93 -14.54
N LEU A 54 -9.17 5.86 -14.96
CA LEU A 54 -9.58 5.64 -16.35
C LEU A 54 -10.62 6.66 -16.81
N ALA A 55 -11.62 6.97 -15.96
CA ALA A 55 -12.62 7.99 -16.26
C ALA A 55 -11.97 9.37 -16.46
N LEU A 56 -11.02 9.74 -15.60
CA LEU A 56 -10.23 10.96 -15.76
C LEU A 56 -9.42 10.95 -17.06
N TYR A 57 -8.75 9.83 -17.36
CA TYR A 57 -7.95 9.69 -18.59
C TYR A 57 -8.79 9.92 -19.85
N ASN A 58 -10.03 9.43 -19.86
CA ASN A 58 -10.97 9.61 -20.97
C ASN A 58 -11.56 11.04 -21.02
N GLY A 59 -11.64 11.73 -19.88
CA GLY A 59 -12.21 13.08 -19.77
C GLY A 59 -11.23 14.22 -20.04
N VAL A 60 -9.93 14.03 -19.81
CA VAL A 60 -8.92 15.07 -20.02
C VAL A 60 -8.48 15.15 -21.48
N THR A 61 -8.18 16.36 -21.95
CA THR A 61 -7.61 16.61 -23.29
C THR A 61 -6.11 16.92 -23.24
N ASP A 62 -5.62 17.37 -22.09
CA ASP A 62 -4.22 17.72 -21.87
C ASP A 62 -3.33 16.46 -21.90
N GLN A 63 -2.28 16.50 -22.72
CA GLN A 63 -1.40 15.34 -22.93
C GLN A 63 -0.51 15.06 -21.71
N GLU A 64 -0.06 16.11 -21.00
CA GLU A 64 0.77 15.93 -19.81
C GLU A 64 -0.05 15.20 -18.74
N LEU A 65 -1.29 15.62 -18.50
CA LEU A 65 -2.20 14.92 -17.57
C LEU A 65 -2.50 13.48 -18.00
N LYS A 66 -2.62 13.21 -19.31
CA LYS A 66 -2.81 11.84 -19.80
C LYS A 66 -1.62 10.94 -19.48
N ASP A 67 -0.40 11.43 -19.68
CA ASP A 67 0.80 10.67 -19.39
C ASP A 67 0.93 10.36 -17.89
N ILE A 68 0.53 11.31 -17.03
CA ILE A 68 0.44 11.09 -15.58
C ILE A 68 -0.64 10.05 -15.23
N LEU A 69 -1.83 10.16 -15.83
CA LEU A 69 -2.93 9.21 -15.58
C LEU A 69 -2.59 7.80 -16.07
N ILE A 70 -1.81 7.65 -17.14
CA ILE A 70 -1.26 6.36 -17.57
C ILE A 70 -0.42 5.72 -16.46
N LYS A 71 0.42 6.50 -15.76
CA LYS A 71 1.21 6.02 -14.63
C LYS A 71 0.32 5.66 -13.43
N ASN A 72 -0.68 6.47 -13.10
CA ASN A 72 -1.64 6.16 -12.03
C ASN A 72 -2.46 4.89 -12.34
N MET A 73 -2.92 4.72 -13.57
CA MET A 73 -3.60 3.49 -13.99
C MET A 73 -2.68 2.27 -13.89
N ALA A 74 -1.42 2.40 -14.30
CA ALA A 74 -0.43 1.33 -14.13
C ALA A 74 -0.21 1.02 -12.63
N PHE A 75 -0.12 2.03 -11.78
CA PHE A 75 0.05 1.90 -10.34
C PHE A 75 -1.09 1.10 -9.67
N PHE A 76 -2.35 1.44 -9.98
CA PHE A 76 -3.50 0.67 -9.47
C PHE A 76 -3.62 -0.70 -10.13
N ALA A 77 -3.24 -0.85 -11.40
CA ALA A 77 -3.23 -2.14 -12.07
C ALA A 77 -2.22 -3.12 -11.43
N VAL A 78 -1.05 -2.64 -11.00
CA VAL A 78 -0.10 -3.46 -10.21
C VAL A 78 -0.75 -3.88 -8.89
N GLY A 79 -1.45 -2.98 -8.20
CA GLY A 79 -2.22 -3.30 -6.99
C GLY A 79 -3.29 -4.38 -7.21
N LEU A 80 -4.03 -4.31 -8.32
CA LEU A 80 -4.96 -5.38 -8.72
C LEU A 80 -4.23 -6.71 -8.93
N GLN A 81 -3.05 -6.69 -9.57
CA GLN A 81 -2.27 -7.90 -9.79
C GLN A 81 -1.69 -8.49 -8.50
N THR A 82 -1.32 -7.67 -7.51
CA THR A 82 -0.89 -8.17 -6.17
C THR A 82 -2.05 -8.76 -5.37
N LEU A 83 -3.28 -8.30 -5.63
CA LEU A 83 -4.53 -8.91 -5.14
C LEU A 83 -4.95 -10.16 -5.95
N GLU A 84 -4.17 -10.54 -6.95
CA GLU A 84 -4.47 -11.64 -7.90
C GLU A 84 -5.79 -11.44 -8.68
N LYS A 85 -6.20 -10.18 -8.86
CA LYS A 85 -7.32 -9.81 -9.72
C LYS A 85 -6.86 -9.75 -11.18
N PRO A 86 -7.75 -10.03 -12.15
CA PRO A 86 -7.42 -9.91 -13.56
C PRO A 86 -7.09 -8.46 -13.92
N MET A 87 -6.16 -8.29 -14.85
CA MET A 87 -5.87 -6.97 -15.41
C MET A 87 -7.12 -6.45 -16.15
N PRO A 88 -7.53 -5.19 -15.92
CA PRO A 88 -8.69 -4.62 -16.59
C PRO A 88 -8.57 -4.66 -18.12
N THR A 89 -9.66 -4.91 -18.81
CA THR A 89 -9.66 -5.07 -20.29
C THR A 89 -9.61 -3.75 -21.04
N ASP A 90 -10.00 -2.66 -20.40
CA ASP A 90 -10.07 -1.30 -20.92
C ASP A 90 -8.79 -0.48 -20.66
N ILE A 91 -7.78 -1.10 -20.05
CA ILE A 91 -6.51 -0.45 -19.77
C ILE A 91 -5.78 -0.05 -21.07
N PRO A 92 -5.30 1.20 -21.20
CA PRO A 92 -4.47 1.59 -22.33
C PRO A 92 -3.19 0.76 -22.42
N GLU A 93 -2.76 0.41 -23.63
CA GLU A 93 -1.61 -0.48 -23.87
C GLU A 93 -0.32 0.01 -23.19
N GLN A 94 -0.11 1.33 -23.12
CA GLN A 94 1.04 1.90 -22.42
C GLN A 94 0.98 1.64 -20.91
N ALA A 95 -0.17 1.86 -20.26
CA ALA A 95 -0.35 1.58 -18.84
C ALA A 95 -0.23 0.08 -18.56
N LYS A 96 -0.77 -0.76 -19.46
CA LYS A 96 -0.68 -2.21 -19.42
C LYS A 96 0.76 -2.71 -19.40
N LYS A 97 1.59 -2.17 -20.30
CA LYS A 97 3.00 -2.53 -20.40
C LYS A 97 3.76 -2.13 -19.13
N LEU A 98 3.57 -0.91 -18.66
CA LEU A 98 4.19 -0.42 -17.42
C LEU A 98 3.80 -1.30 -16.22
N ALA A 99 2.52 -1.59 -16.06
CA ALA A 99 2.03 -2.45 -14.98
C ALA A 99 2.61 -3.87 -15.06
N ALA A 100 2.67 -4.46 -16.26
CA ALA A 100 3.22 -5.79 -16.45
C ALA A 100 4.72 -5.85 -16.11
N GLU A 101 5.51 -4.86 -16.55
CA GLU A 101 6.94 -4.75 -16.25
C GLU A 101 7.17 -4.56 -14.74
N GLU A 102 6.45 -3.64 -14.12
CA GLU A 102 6.53 -3.36 -12.69
C GLU A 102 6.14 -4.59 -11.84
N TYR A 103 5.06 -5.28 -12.23
CA TYR A 103 4.61 -6.47 -11.53
C TYR A 103 5.61 -7.63 -11.62
N GLN A 104 6.42 -7.73 -12.69
CA GLN A 104 7.52 -8.70 -12.73
C GLN A 104 8.58 -8.40 -11.67
N LEU A 105 8.89 -7.12 -11.41
CA LEU A 105 9.83 -6.73 -10.37
C LEU A 105 9.29 -7.07 -8.98
N VAL A 106 8.02 -6.75 -8.73
CA VAL A 106 7.29 -7.10 -7.49
C VAL A 106 7.30 -8.60 -7.26
N ARG A 107 7.02 -9.41 -8.29
CA ARG A 107 7.07 -10.88 -8.20
C ARG A 107 8.48 -11.45 -8.08
N GLY A 108 9.48 -10.73 -8.60
CA GLY A 108 10.87 -11.12 -8.50
C GLY A 108 11.37 -11.11 -7.06
N GLU A 109 10.85 -10.18 -6.24
CA GLU A 109 11.21 -10.00 -4.83
C GLU A 109 12.74 -9.76 -4.64
N GLN A 110 13.38 -9.03 -5.58
CA GLN A 110 14.84 -8.87 -5.64
C GLN A 110 15.30 -7.43 -5.41
N GLY A 111 15.83 -7.16 -4.20
CA GLY A 111 16.66 -6.00 -3.86
C GLY A 111 16.24 -4.66 -4.49
N PHE A 112 17.20 -3.76 -4.70
CA PHE A 112 16.96 -2.51 -5.40
C PHE A 112 16.95 -2.70 -6.91
N ALA A 113 15.94 -2.16 -7.58
CA ALA A 113 15.88 -2.05 -9.03
C ALA A 113 15.12 -0.80 -9.47
N GLN A 114 15.36 -0.37 -10.71
CA GLN A 114 14.66 0.77 -11.32
C GLN A 114 13.19 0.41 -11.60
N SER A 115 12.27 1.21 -11.07
CA SER A 115 10.84 1.08 -11.37
C SER A 115 10.52 1.45 -12.81
N ALA A 116 9.54 0.76 -13.40
CA ALA A 116 8.96 1.09 -14.70
C ALA A 116 8.01 2.30 -14.60
N ILE A 117 7.35 2.49 -13.45
CA ILE A 117 6.37 3.56 -13.22
C ILE A 117 7.04 4.81 -12.64
N PHE A 118 7.97 4.63 -11.69
CA PHE A 118 8.61 5.71 -10.95
C PHE A 118 10.02 6.01 -11.45
N PRO A 119 10.49 7.27 -11.35
CA PRO A 119 11.80 7.69 -11.88
C PRO A 119 12.97 7.37 -10.93
N TYR A 120 12.79 6.46 -9.97
CA TYR A 120 13.76 6.09 -8.95
C TYR A 120 13.71 4.59 -8.66
N GLU A 121 14.68 4.09 -7.89
CA GLU A 121 14.75 2.68 -7.50
C GLU A 121 13.84 2.38 -6.31
N LEU A 122 13.26 1.17 -6.31
CA LEU A 122 12.50 0.61 -5.21
C LEU A 122 13.19 -0.67 -4.70
N ASP A 123 13.03 -0.98 -3.42
CA ASP A 123 13.53 -2.24 -2.83
C ASP A 123 12.48 -3.35 -2.94
N TYR A 124 12.51 -4.13 -4.01
CA TYR A 124 11.59 -5.22 -4.23
C TYR A 124 11.78 -6.39 -3.25
N SER A 125 12.86 -6.44 -2.46
CA SER A 125 13.00 -7.47 -1.41
C SER A 125 11.98 -7.35 -0.27
N GLN A 126 11.30 -6.19 -0.19
CA GLN A 126 10.25 -5.90 0.80
C GLN A 126 8.94 -6.65 0.49
N TYR A 127 8.70 -7.09 -0.75
CA TYR A 127 7.48 -7.83 -1.13
C TYR A 127 7.44 -9.28 -0.66
N LYS A 128 8.55 -9.81 -0.13
CA LYS A 128 8.60 -11.16 0.41
C LYS A 128 7.81 -11.24 1.72
N PRO A 129 6.69 -11.99 1.78
CA PRO A 129 5.90 -12.10 3.01
C PRO A 129 6.71 -12.71 4.16
N ARG A 130 6.53 -12.18 5.37
CA ARG A 130 7.24 -12.61 6.59
C ARG A 130 6.26 -12.71 7.76
N GLY A 131 6.65 -13.42 8.82
CA GLY A 131 5.85 -13.51 10.04
C GLY A 131 4.49 -14.15 9.79
N HIS A 132 3.42 -13.51 10.25
CA HIS A 132 2.08 -14.06 10.08
C HIS A 132 1.53 -13.98 8.66
N TYR A 133 2.10 -13.13 7.80
CA TYR A 133 1.63 -12.99 6.42
C TYR A 133 1.87 -14.26 5.58
N THR A 134 2.70 -15.20 6.03
CA THR A 134 2.91 -16.48 5.34
C THR A 134 1.83 -17.54 5.65
N ARG A 135 0.80 -17.20 6.43
CA ARG A 135 -0.18 -18.17 6.96
C ARG A 135 -1.35 -18.49 6.03
N SER A 136 -1.68 -17.59 5.11
CA SER A 136 -2.74 -17.80 4.10
C SER A 136 -2.41 -17.02 2.83
N GLU A 137 -3.03 -17.38 1.72
CA GLU A 137 -2.92 -16.63 0.47
C GLU A 137 -3.51 -15.22 0.62
N ASP A 138 -4.66 -15.08 1.30
CA ASP A 138 -5.30 -13.79 1.60
C ASP A 138 -4.36 -12.82 2.32
N LEU A 139 -3.65 -13.29 3.34
CA LEU A 139 -2.68 -12.47 4.07
C LEU A 139 -1.46 -12.11 3.21
N GLN A 140 -1.03 -13.00 2.30
CA GLN A 140 0.04 -12.68 1.35
C GLN A 140 -0.39 -11.61 0.35
N ARG A 141 -1.62 -11.72 -0.18
CA ARG A 141 -2.21 -10.74 -1.10
C ARG A 141 -2.36 -9.38 -0.42
N PHE A 142 -2.95 -9.35 0.78
CA PHE A 142 -3.06 -8.13 1.58
C PHE A 142 -1.70 -7.48 1.83
N PHE A 143 -0.72 -8.27 2.32
CA PHE A 143 0.64 -7.78 2.56
C PHE A 143 1.27 -7.17 1.31
N LYS A 144 1.29 -7.90 0.18
CA LYS A 144 1.94 -7.43 -1.04
C LYS A 144 1.31 -6.14 -1.57
N THR A 145 -0.02 -6.03 -1.51
CA THR A 145 -0.74 -4.83 -1.95
C THR A 145 -0.51 -3.64 -1.02
N MET A 146 -0.55 -3.85 0.31
CA MET A 146 -0.21 -2.79 1.26
C MET A 146 1.25 -2.36 1.16
N MET A 147 2.17 -3.29 0.92
CA MET A 147 3.58 -2.98 0.64
C MET A 147 3.72 -2.14 -0.63
N TRP A 148 2.99 -2.47 -1.70
CA TRP A 148 3.00 -1.72 -2.95
C TRP A 148 2.56 -0.26 -2.75
N TYR A 149 1.46 -0.05 -2.03
CA TYR A 149 0.95 1.28 -1.73
C TYR A 149 1.75 2.05 -0.69
N GLY A 150 2.48 1.36 0.19
CA GLY A 150 3.31 1.99 1.22
C GLY A 150 4.76 2.23 0.79
N GLN A 151 5.25 1.64 -0.30
CA GLN A 151 6.67 1.69 -0.63
C GLN A 151 7.07 2.93 -1.43
N ALA A 152 6.32 3.30 -2.46
CA ALA A 152 6.74 4.31 -3.41
C ALA A 152 6.36 5.72 -2.92
N PRO A 153 7.33 6.58 -2.56
CA PRO A 153 7.02 7.93 -2.11
C PRO A 153 6.61 8.81 -3.29
N PHE A 154 5.75 9.81 -3.07
CA PHE A 154 5.48 10.87 -4.04
C PHE A 154 6.17 12.18 -3.63
N PRO A 155 7.51 12.28 -3.73
CA PRO A 155 8.24 13.42 -3.19
C PRO A 155 7.91 14.69 -3.97
N LEU A 156 7.62 15.78 -3.26
CA LEU A 156 7.35 17.11 -3.85
C LEU A 156 8.60 17.76 -4.48
N TYR A 157 9.78 17.35 -4.01
CA TYR A 157 11.07 17.86 -4.45
C TYR A 157 11.99 16.70 -4.77
N LYS A 158 12.74 16.80 -5.86
CA LYS A 158 13.84 15.90 -6.18
C LYS A 158 15.00 16.25 -5.27
N GLN A 159 15.58 15.25 -4.62
CA GLN A 159 16.90 15.40 -4.03
C GLN A 159 17.89 15.63 -5.16
N THR A 160 18.63 16.72 -5.06
CA THR A 160 19.71 17.04 -5.99
C THR A 160 20.97 17.17 -5.18
N GLU A 161 21.93 16.31 -5.45
CA GLU A 161 23.27 16.43 -4.89
C GLU A 161 23.99 17.61 -5.58
N ASP A 162 24.82 18.33 -4.82
CA ASP A 162 25.83 19.21 -5.39
C ASP A 162 27.04 18.42 -5.91
N ALA A 163 27.97 19.11 -6.57
CA ALA A 163 29.19 18.48 -7.09
C ALA A 163 30.09 17.88 -5.99
N ALA A 164 29.78 18.12 -4.70
CA ALA A 164 30.46 17.59 -3.54
C ALA A 164 29.66 16.48 -2.82
N GLY A 165 28.53 16.03 -3.37
CA GLY A 165 27.70 14.97 -2.81
C GLY A 165 26.84 15.40 -1.60
N ASN A 166 26.67 16.71 -1.37
CA ASN A 166 25.77 17.20 -0.32
C ASN A 166 24.38 17.50 -0.89
N ASP A 167 23.34 17.24 -0.09
CA ASP A 167 21.98 17.61 -0.41
C ASP A 167 21.85 19.14 -0.61
N LYS A 168 21.43 19.57 -1.79
CA LYS A 168 21.13 20.99 -2.02
C LYS A 168 19.89 21.39 -1.22
N ALA A 169 20.02 22.47 -0.45
CA ALA A 169 18.97 23.03 0.42
C ALA A 169 17.69 23.51 -0.31
N ALA A 170 17.69 23.60 -1.64
CA ALA A 170 16.51 23.91 -2.44
C ALA A 170 16.35 22.83 -3.51
N GLY A 171 15.63 21.75 -3.18
CA GLY A 171 15.33 20.68 -4.12
C GLY A 171 14.58 21.20 -5.36
N VAL A 172 14.83 20.58 -6.51
CA VAL A 172 14.09 20.90 -7.74
C VAL A 172 12.67 20.36 -7.60
N ARG A 173 11.65 21.16 -7.91
CA ARG A 173 10.24 20.71 -7.84
C ARG A 173 10.04 19.44 -8.66
N ASN A 174 9.42 18.45 -8.04
CA ASN A 174 9.12 17.20 -8.70
C ASN A 174 7.69 17.20 -9.24
N VAL A 175 7.52 17.86 -10.39
CA VAL A 175 6.19 18.11 -10.99
C VAL A 175 5.45 16.80 -11.26
N GLU A 176 6.13 15.79 -11.82
CA GLU A 176 5.50 14.53 -12.21
C GLU A 176 4.90 13.77 -11.01
N GLN A 177 5.68 13.51 -9.96
CA GLN A 177 5.18 12.81 -8.76
C GLN A 177 4.15 13.65 -8.01
N THR A 178 4.30 14.98 -8.00
CA THR A 178 3.30 15.87 -7.39
C THR A 178 1.97 15.78 -8.13
N LEU A 179 1.97 15.76 -9.48
CA LEU A 179 0.76 15.60 -10.28
C LEU A 179 0.14 14.21 -10.10
N GLN A 180 0.94 13.14 -10.03
CA GLN A 180 0.45 11.79 -9.73
C GLN A 180 -0.31 11.78 -8.40
N ALA A 181 0.31 12.31 -7.34
CA ALA A 181 -0.30 12.39 -6.02
C ALA A 181 -1.57 13.25 -6.01
N LEU A 182 -1.56 14.42 -6.65
CA LEU A 182 -2.73 15.30 -6.73
C LEU A 182 -3.90 14.62 -7.46
N LEU A 183 -3.64 13.89 -8.54
CA LEU A 183 -4.67 13.17 -9.29
C LEU A 183 -5.20 11.97 -8.49
N ILE A 184 -4.35 11.23 -7.79
CA ILE A 184 -4.78 10.15 -6.87
C ILE A 184 -5.68 10.74 -5.78
N THR A 185 -5.23 11.80 -5.11
CA THR A 185 -6.03 12.48 -4.07
C THR A 185 -7.34 12.98 -4.65
N TYR A 186 -7.32 13.62 -5.81
CA TYR A 186 -8.53 14.08 -6.47
C TYR A 186 -9.50 12.92 -6.75
N SER A 187 -9.02 11.81 -7.31
CA SER A 187 -9.83 10.59 -7.54
C SER A 187 -10.47 10.07 -6.26
N LEU A 188 -9.75 10.07 -5.13
CA LEU A 188 -10.27 9.62 -3.85
C LEU A 188 -11.52 10.41 -3.41
N PHE A 189 -11.55 11.72 -3.69
CA PHE A 189 -12.67 12.61 -3.34
C PHE A 189 -13.79 12.66 -4.38
N ILE A 190 -13.65 12.00 -5.54
CA ILE A 190 -14.75 11.86 -6.50
C ILE A 190 -15.86 11.03 -5.85
N GLU A 191 -17.12 11.46 -5.96
CA GLU A 191 -18.26 10.69 -5.44
C GLU A 191 -18.39 9.33 -6.15
N ASN A 192 -18.71 8.30 -5.39
CA ASN A 192 -18.99 6.95 -5.87
C ASN A 192 -20.39 6.51 -5.37
N GLU A 193 -20.98 5.51 -6.02
CA GLU A 193 -22.21 4.91 -5.51
C GLU A 193 -21.89 4.06 -4.27
N GLY A 194 -22.37 4.46 -3.09
CA GLY A 194 -22.19 3.71 -1.84
C GLY A 194 -21.21 4.36 -0.86
N ILE A 195 -20.26 3.57 -0.35
CA ILE A 195 -19.27 4.03 0.63
C ILE A 195 -18.16 4.80 -0.11
N SER A 196 -17.89 6.04 0.31
CA SER A 196 -16.85 6.88 -0.28
C SER A 196 -15.47 6.23 -0.18
N ASP A 197 -14.61 6.44 -1.17
CA ASP A 197 -13.25 5.90 -1.15
C ASP A 197 -12.39 6.51 -0.04
N VAL A 198 -12.69 7.75 0.36
CA VAL A 198 -12.13 8.36 1.58
C VAL A 198 -12.45 7.49 2.79
N THR A 199 -13.70 7.11 2.98
CA THR A 199 -14.11 6.25 4.10
C THR A 199 -13.53 4.84 3.97
N ARG A 200 -13.39 4.28 2.76
CA ARG A 200 -12.69 3.01 2.56
C ARG A 200 -11.23 3.09 2.98
N TRP A 201 -10.55 4.17 2.60
CA TRP A 201 -9.18 4.44 3.01
C TRP A 201 -9.06 4.58 4.53
N GLU A 202 -9.92 5.36 5.18
CA GLU A 202 -9.96 5.49 6.64
C GLU A 202 -10.19 4.15 7.34
N ASN A 203 -11.11 3.33 6.83
CA ASN A 203 -11.38 2.00 7.37
C ASN A 203 -10.17 1.04 7.27
N ILE A 204 -9.22 1.29 6.37
CA ILE A 204 -7.95 0.56 6.28
C ILE A 204 -6.89 1.22 7.17
N TYR A 205 -6.75 2.54 7.07
CA TYR A 205 -5.69 3.30 7.72
C TYR A 205 -5.84 3.32 9.24
N ASP A 206 -7.03 3.62 9.78
CA ASP A 206 -7.25 3.79 11.21
C ASP A 206 -6.93 2.52 12.02
N PRO A 207 -7.39 1.32 11.60
CA PRO A 207 -6.96 0.11 12.27
C PRO A 207 -5.46 -0.13 12.09
N THR A 208 -4.90 0.08 10.90
CA THR A 208 -3.46 -0.15 10.66
C THR A 208 -2.60 0.73 11.56
N VAL A 209 -2.96 2.00 11.76
CA VAL A 209 -2.29 2.91 12.70
C VAL A 209 -2.37 2.40 14.13
N PHE A 210 -3.54 1.92 14.56
CA PHE A 210 -3.70 1.36 15.90
C PHE A 210 -2.76 0.17 16.14
N TYR A 211 -2.49 -0.64 15.11
CA TYR A 211 -1.67 -1.86 15.22
C TYR A 211 -0.17 -1.63 14.94
N VAL A 212 0.20 -0.70 14.06
CA VAL A 212 1.56 -0.58 13.49
C VAL A 212 2.19 0.82 13.69
N GLY A 213 1.39 1.82 14.07
CA GLY A 213 1.82 3.21 14.23
C GLY A 213 1.53 4.09 13.01
N ASN A 214 1.73 5.41 13.15
CA ASN A 214 1.49 6.38 12.08
C ASN A 214 2.55 6.28 10.97
N THR A 215 2.17 6.66 9.74
CA THR A 215 3.14 6.89 8.66
C THR A 215 3.93 8.19 8.90
N ASP A 216 5.21 8.18 8.53
CA ASP A 216 6.06 9.39 8.48
C ASP A 216 5.91 10.16 7.16
N ASP A 217 5.25 9.57 6.15
CA ASP A 217 4.99 10.19 4.84
C ASP A 217 3.70 11.02 4.82
N LEU A 218 3.64 12.00 3.89
CA LEU A 218 2.43 12.82 3.68
C LEU A 218 1.25 11.94 3.28
N ASN A 219 0.15 12.07 4.02
CA ASN A 219 -1.11 11.39 3.77
C ASN A 219 -2.22 12.40 3.45
N ILE A 220 -3.43 11.90 3.17
CA ILE A 220 -4.58 12.75 2.76
C ILE A 220 -4.93 13.82 3.79
N TYR A 221 -4.61 13.59 5.07
CA TYR A 221 -4.94 14.48 6.18
C TYR A 221 -3.76 15.33 6.67
N HIS A 222 -2.51 14.91 6.46
CA HIS A 222 -1.31 15.57 6.99
C HIS A 222 -0.13 15.51 6.00
#